data_AF-A0A8T8WEU2-F1
#
_entry.id   AF-A0A8T8WEU2-F1
#
_cell.length_a   1.000
_cell.length_b   1.000
_cell.length_c   1.000
_cell.angle_alpha   90.00
_cell.angle_beta   90.00
_cell.angle_gamma   90.00
#
_symmetry.space_group_name_H-M   'P 1'
#
loop_
_entity.id
_entity.type
_entity.pdbx_description
1 polymer ?
#
loop_
_entity_poly.entity_id
_entity_poly.type
_entity_poly.pdbx_seq_one_letter_code
_entity_poly.pdbx_strand_id
1 'polypeptide(L)'
;MTTVCLVGDPEADLRYELLSRETAREALATYDLRSPFENSLALDTVSLGAAVSLCNDLNWYLVRFVDEVLIREPSITDEEWLSRTLATAVRNDAVRREETDRFLKLYGLEDGRLVEPMYLARSDDAELPEYDLRDVDETVGVRVTREEFEN
;
A
#
# COMPACT_ATOMS: atom_id res chain seq x y z
N MET A 1 -4.40 9.79 -11.44
CA MET A 1 -3.53 8.62 -11.67
C MET A 1 -3.53 7.81 -10.39
N THR A 2 -3.41 6.49 -10.49
CA THR A 2 -3.38 5.60 -9.32
C THR A 2 -1.94 5.28 -8.98
N THR A 3 -1.51 5.59 -7.76
CA THR A 3 -0.15 5.33 -7.32
C THR A 3 -0.07 3.92 -6.71
N VAL A 4 0.88 3.11 -7.15
CA VAL A 4 1.29 1.86 -6.50
C VAL A 4 2.58 2.14 -5.76
N CYS A 5 2.68 1.75 -4.50
CA CYS A 5 3.90 1.79 -3.70
C CYS A 5 4.16 0.41 -3.11
N LEU A 6 5.31 -0.17 -3.46
CA LEU A 6 5.79 -1.44 -2.94
C LEU A 6 6.77 -1.13 -1.81
N VAL A 7 6.50 -1.62 -0.61
CA VAL A 7 7.38 -1.46 0.56
C VAL A 7 8.12 -2.78 0.77
N GLY A 8 9.45 -2.72 0.72
CA GLY A 8 10.30 -3.89 0.72
C GLY A 8 10.39 -4.57 2.08
N ASP A 9 10.61 -5.88 2.06
CA ASP A 9 11.04 -6.64 3.23
C ASP A 9 12.31 -5.98 3.83
N PRO A 10 12.36 -5.72 5.15
CA PRO A 10 13.50 -5.04 5.77
C PRO A 10 14.83 -5.79 5.64
N GLU A 11 14.80 -7.09 5.35
CA GLU A 11 15.97 -7.94 5.12
C GLU A 11 16.44 -7.96 3.66
N ALA A 12 15.74 -7.25 2.75
CA ALA A 12 16.05 -7.22 1.33
C ALA A 12 16.15 -5.78 0.77
N ASP A 13 17.07 -5.56 -0.19
CA ASP A 13 17.07 -4.33 -1.00
C ASP A 13 16.04 -4.49 -2.12
N LEU A 14 14.84 -3.95 -1.94
CA LEU A 14 13.72 -4.14 -2.86
C LEU A 14 14.07 -3.69 -4.29
N ARG A 15 14.78 -2.57 -4.43
CA ARG A 15 15.08 -2.00 -5.74
C ARG A 15 16.05 -2.89 -6.50
N TYR A 16 17.11 -3.34 -5.82
CA TYR A 16 18.02 -4.32 -6.39
C TYR A 16 17.28 -5.61 -6.72
N GLU A 17 16.44 -6.08 -5.81
CA GLU A 17 15.69 -7.31 -5.96
C GLU A 17 14.79 -7.28 -7.19
N LEU A 18 13.99 -6.23 -7.41
CA LEU A 18 13.11 -6.15 -8.58
C LEU A 18 13.88 -5.89 -9.88
N LEU A 19 14.83 -4.95 -9.91
CA LEU A 19 15.45 -4.50 -11.16
C LEU A 19 16.52 -5.45 -11.71
N SER A 20 17.00 -6.39 -10.91
CA SER A 20 17.94 -7.42 -11.37
C SER A 20 17.25 -8.62 -12.04
N ARG A 21 15.92 -8.75 -11.93
CA ARG A 21 15.17 -9.82 -12.61
C ARG A 21 14.49 -9.28 -13.87
N GLU A 22 14.72 -9.95 -14.98
CA GLU A 22 14.27 -9.51 -16.32
C GLU A 22 12.78 -9.19 -16.36
N THR A 23 11.92 -10.12 -15.93
CA THR A 23 10.46 -9.93 -15.96
C THR A 23 10.00 -8.74 -15.11
N ALA A 24 10.51 -8.61 -13.88
CA ALA A 24 10.15 -7.48 -13.02
C ALA A 24 10.67 -6.15 -13.58
N ARG A 25 11.92 -6.14 -14.07
CA ARG A 25 12.52 -4.97 -14.72
C ARG A 25 11.73 -4.53 -15.95
N GLU A 26 11.34 -5.46 -16.82
CA GLU A 26 10.54 -5.16 -18.01
C GLU A 26 9.17 -4.56 -17.66
N ALA A 27 8.49 -5.14 -16.67
CA ALA A 27 7.20 -4.64 -16.18
C ALA A 27 7.31 -3.22 -15.59
N LEU A 28 8.47 -2.85 -15.04
CA LEU A 28 8.71 -1.55 -14.41
C LEU A 28 9.37 -0.51 -15.33
N ALA A 29 9.92 -0.93 -16.47
CA ALA A 29 10.81 -0.11 -17.30
C ALA A 29 10.16 1.16 -17.88
N THR A 30 8.83 1.15 -18.04
CA THR A 30 8.08 2.26 -18.64
C THR A 30 7.60 3.29 -17.62
N TYR A 31 7.83 3.04 -16.32
CA TYR A 31 7.33 3.89 -15.24
C TYR A 31 8.44 4.74 -14.64
N ASP A 32 8.08 5.95 -14.21
CA ASP A 32 8.94 6.80 -13.39
C ASP A 32 8.91 6.32 -11.93
N LEU A 33 10.02 5.70 -11.51
CA LEU A 33 10.16 5.07 -10.20
C LEU A 33 10.60 6.07 -9.13
N ARG A 34 9.87 6.11 -8.02
CA ARG A 34 10.12 6.96 -6.85
C ARG A 34 10.22 6.09 -5.59
N SER A 35 10.68 6.66 -4.48
CA SER A 35 10.78 5.97 -3.20
C SER A 35 10.23 6.88 -2.10
N PRO A 36 8.91 6.88 -1.87
CA PRO A 36 8.28 7.74 -0.85
C PRO A 36 8.63 7.32 0.58
N PHE A 37 8.94 6.04 0.79
CA PHE A 37 9.41 5.48 2.05
C PHE A 37 10.78 4.83 1.88
N GLU A 38 11.49 4.60 2.97
CA GLU A 38 12.69 3.76 2.99
C GLU A 38 12.37 2.37 2.42
N ASN A 39 13.31 1.81 1.65
CA ASN A 39 13.16 0.52 0.98
C ASN A 39 11.86 0.36 0.16
N SER A 40 11.37 1.45 -0.44
CA SER A 40 10.15 1.43 -1.25
C SER A 40 10.38 1.76 -2.73
N LEU A 41 9.44 1.31 -3.56
CA LEU A 41 9.39 1.60 -4.99
C LEU A 41 7.95 1.93 -5.38
N ALA A 42 7.73 3.19 -5.80
CA ALA A 42 6.44 3.71 -6.17
C ALA A 42 6.39 4.24 -7.61
N LEU A 43 5.23 4.07 -8.24
CA LEU A 43 4.97 4.45 -9.62
C LEU A 43 3.50 4.83 -9.81
N ASP A 44 3.20 5.58 -10.87
CA ASP A 44 1.84 5.93 -11.23
C ASP A 44 1.35 5.08 -12.41
N THR A 45 0.16 4.52 -12.24
CA THR A 45 -0.59 3.84 -13.29
C THR A 45 -1.78 4.69 -13.71
N VAL A 46 -2.32 4.40 -14.90
CA VAL A 46 -3.45 5.16 -15.45
C VAL A 46 -4.77 4.92 -14.72
N SER A 47 -4.91 3.81 -13.99
CA SER A 47 -6.13 3.43 -13.29
C SER A 47 -5.89 2.36 -12.23
N LEU A 48 -6.85 2.20 -11.31
CA LEU A 48 -6.87 1.12 -10.32
C LEU A 48 -6.77 -0.27 -10.96
N GLY A 49 -7.40 -0.46 -12.12
CA GLY A 49 -7.30 -1.71 -12.88
C GLY A 49 -5.87 -2.00 -13.37
N ALA A 50 -5.15 -0.97 -13.84
CA ALA A 50 -3.76 -1.11 -14.25
C ALA A 50 -2.82 -1.37 -13.06
N ALA A 51 -3.04 -0.69 -11.94
CA ALA A 51 -2.35 -0.96 -10.67
C ALA A 51 -2.48 -2.43 -10.24
N VAL A 52 -3.71 -2.95 -10.15
CA VAL A 52 -3.94 -4.34 -9.74
C VAL A 52 -3.35 -5.34 -10.74
N SER A 53 -3.47 -5.08 -12.05
CA SER A 53 -2.84 -5.93 -13.07
C SER A 53 -1.32 -5.98 -12.94
N LEU A 54 -0.66 -4.84 -12.74
CA LEU A 54 0.78 -4.78 -12.49
C LEU A 54 1.18 -5.59 -11.25
N CYS A 55 0.42 -5.46 -10.15
CA CYS A 55 0.68 -6.26 -8.95
C CYS A 55 0.53 -7.77 -9.21
N ASN A 56 -0.38 -8.18 -10.09
CA ASN A 56 -0.54 -9.58 -10.47
C ASN A 56 0.61 -10.08 -11.32
N ASP A 57 1.10 -9.27 -12.27
CA ASP A 57 2.26 -9.60 -13.11
C ASP A 57 3.53 -9.74 -12.25
N LEU A 58 3.65 -8.92 -11.21
CA LEU A 58 4.77 -8.95 -10.26
C LEU A 58 4.58 -9.94 -9.10
N ASN A 59 3.46 -10.65 -9.01
CA ASN A 59 3.04 -11.34 -7.78
C ASN A 59 4.09 -12.30 -7.21
N TRP A 60 4.83 -13.02 -8.08
CA TRP A 60 5.88 -13.94 -7.64
C TRP A 60 7.01 -13.25 -6.87
N TYR A 61 7.32 -11.99 -7.23
CA TYR A 61 8.32 -11.15 -6.59
C TYR A 61 7.75 -10.46 -5.35
N LEU A 62 6.50 -9.98 -5.42
CA LEU A 62 5.84 -9.30 -4.30
C LEU A 62 5.81 -10.21 -3.07
N VAL A 63 5.37 -11.46 -3.24
CA VAL A 63 5.30 -12.45 -2.14
C VAL A 63 6.68 -12.78 -1.53
N ARG A 64 7.79 -12.42 -2.18
CA ARG A 64 9.15 -12.73 -1.71
C ARG A 64 9.90 -11.56 -1.11
N PHE A 65 9.63 -10.35 -1.58
CA PHE A 65 10.50 -9.20 -1.32
C PHE A 65 9.73 -7.96 -0.87
N VAL A 66 8.41 -8.02 -0.84
CA VAL A 66 7.55 -6.89 -0.47
C VAL A 66 6.77 -7.27 0.78
N ASP A 67 6.93 -6.45 1.80
CA ASP A 67 6.19 -6.55 3.06
C ASP A 67 4.77 -5.99 2.87
N GLU A 68 4.66 -4.81 2.25
CA GLU A 68 3.36 -4.15 2.03
C GLU A 68 3.21 -3.60 0.61
N VAL A 69 2.00 -3.76 0.06
CA VAL A 69 1.60 -3.18 -1.23
C VAL A 69 0.52 -2.15 -0.98
N LEU A 70 0.88 -0.89 -1.17
CA LEU A 70 0.02 0.26 -0.93
C LEU A 70 -0.48 0.83 -2.26
N ILE A 71 -1.79 1.05 -2.39
CA ILE A 71 -2.41 1.59 -3.60
C ILE A 71 -3.20 2.84 -3.24
N ARG A 72 -2.83 4.00 -3.80
CA ARG A 72 -3.59 5.25 -3.64
C ARG A 72 -4.39 5.54 -4.89
N GLU A 73 -5.71 5.58 -4.73
CA GLU A 73 -6.67 5.86 -5.79
C GLU A 73 -7.46 7.14 -5.45
N PRO A 74 -7.11 8.28 -6.06
CA PRO A 74 -7.75 9.58 -5.82
C PRO A 74 -9.28 9.58 -5.91
N SER A 75 -9.87 8.72 -6.73
CA SER A 75 -11.33 8.63 -6.84
C SER A 75 -12.01 7.88 -5.69
N ILE A 76 -11.24 7.40 -4.70
CA ILE A 76 -11.71 6.79 -3.45
C ILE A 76 -11.29 7.67 -2.26
N THR A 77 -10.02 8.04 -2.20
CA THR A 77 -9.45 8.93 -1.18
C THR A 77 -8.12 9.48 -1.68
N ASP A 78 -7.85 10.75 -1.36
CA ASP A 78 -6.59 11.43 -1.67
C ASP A 78 -5.57 11.35 -0.52
N GLU A 79 -6.02 11.00 0.69
CA GLU A 79 -5.22 11.08 1.91
C GLU A 79 -4.66 9.72 2.34
N GLU A 80 -5.36 8.64 2.01
CA GLU A 80 -5.07 7.30 2.54
C GLU A 80 -4.69 6.33 1.42
N TRP A 81 -3.93 5.31 1.79
CA TRP A 81 -3.66 4.18 0.92
C TRP A 81 -4.72 3.10 1.09
N LEU A 82 -4.84 2.22 0.10
CA LEU A 82 -5.58 0.96 0.18
C LEU A 82 -4.58 -0.18 0.23
N SER A 83 -4.87 -1.23 1.00
CA SER A 83 -4.18 -2.51 0.82
C SER A 83 -4.43 -3.04 -0.59
N ARG A 84 -3.51 -3.88 -1.09
CA ARG A 84 -3.72 -4.59 -2.37
C ARG A 84 -5.02 -5.39 -2.38
N THR A 85 -5.36 -6.03 -1.26
CA THR A 85 -6.57 -6.85 -1.13
C THR A 85 -7.82 -5.99 -1.28
N LEU A 86 -7.89 -4.86 -0.57
CA LEU A 86 -9.03 -3.93 -0.65
C LEU A 86 -9.13 -3.27 -2.04
N ALA A 87 -8.00 -2.82 -2.59
CA ALA A 87 -7.94 -2.28 -3.96
C ALA A 87 -8.43 -3.28 -5.00
N THR A 88 -8.08 -4.56 -4.85
CA THR A 88 -8.56 -5.65 -5.71
C THR A 88 -10.05 -5.88 -5.55
N ALA A 89 -10.57 -5.85 -4.31
CA ALA A 89 -11.99 -5.99 -4.04
C ALA A 89 -12.81 -4.86 -4.67
N VAL A 90 -12.36 -3.61 -4.56
CA VAL A 90 -13.00 -2.45 -5.21
C VAL A 90 -12.95 -2.56 -6.73
N ARG A 91 -11.80 -2.94 -7.30
CA ARG A 91 -11.65 -3.17 -8.76
C ARG A 91 -12.63 -4.22 -9.28
N ASN A 92 -12.94 -5.23 -8.47
CA ASN A 92 -13.85 -6.32 -8.82
C ASN A 92 -15.31 -6.02 -8.44
N ASP A 93 -15.65 -4.79 -8.05
CA ASP A 93 -16.98 -4.38 -7.57
C ASP A 93 -17.50 -5.22 -6.37
N ALA A 94 -16.59 -5.84 -5.62
CA ALA A 94 -16.93 -6.66 -4.44
C ALA A 94 -17.12 -5.82 -3.17
N VAL A 95 -16.54 -4.61 -3.13
CA VAL A 95 -16.67 -3.62 -2.05
C VAL A 95 -16.93 -2.27 -2.69
N ARG A 96 -17.92 -1.52 -2.21
CA ARG A 96 -18.19 -0.17 -2.71
C ARG A 96 -17.17 0.82 -2.15
N ARG A 97 -16.97 1.94 -2.85
CA ARG A 97 -15.98 2.95 -2.47
C ARG A 97 -16.26 3.53 -1.08
N GLU A 98 -17.53 3.72 -0.78
CA GLU A 98 -18.03 4.27 0.49
C GLU A 98 -17.88 3.28 1.66
N GLU A 99 -17.62 2.00 1.37
CA GLU A 99 -17.45 0.95 2.39
C GLU A 99 -15.97 0.71 2.73
N THR A 100 -15.06 1.41 2.06
CA THR A 100 -13.61 1.19 2.20
C THR A 100 -13.01 1.79 3.47
N ASP A 101 -13.64 2.80 4.08
CA ASP A 101 -13.08 3.60 5.17
C ASP A 101 -13.23 2.97 6.56
N ARG A 102 -13.92 1.83 6.67
CA ARG A 102 -14.31 1.24 7.95
C ARG A 102 -13.15 0.67 8.75
N PHE A 103 -12.16 0.07 8.10
CA PHE A 103 -11.03 -0.59 8.76
C PHE A 103 -9.71 0.00 8.26
N LEU A 104 -8.81 0.31 9.19
CA LEU A 104 -7.58 1.04 8.92
C LEU A 104 -6.40 0.39 9.65
N LYS A 105 -5.28 0.22 8.94
CA LYS A 105 -3.94 0.09 9.52
C LYS A 105 -3.32 1.48 9.55
N LEU A 106 -2.94 1.97 10.72
CA LEU A 106 -2.25 3.24 10.91
C LEU A 106 -0.77 2.96 11.20
N TYR A 107 0.09 3.13 10.21
CA TYR A 107 1.54 3.01 10.36
C TYR A 107 2.11 4.29 10.96
N GLY A 108 3.15 4.14 11.79
CA GLY A 108 4.04 5.24 12.09
C GLY A 108 5.10 5.41 11.00
N LEU A 109 5.62 6.61 10.83
CA LEU A 109 6.74 6.93 9.94
C LEU A 109 7.91 7.47 10.79
N GLU A 110 8.99 6.71 10.86
CA GLU A 110 10.21 7.05 11.62
C GLU A 110 11.39 7.06 10.66
N ASP A 111 12.08 8.21 10.52
CA ASP A 111 13.22 8.37 9.62
C ASP A 111 12.91 7.93 8.16
N GLY A 112 11.65 8.09 7.73
CA GLY A 112 11.17 7.69 6.41
C GLY A 112 10.80 6.20 6.27
N ARG A 113 10.95 5.39 7.31
CA ARG A 113 10.57 3.97 7.35
C ARG A 113 9.18 3.79 7.96
N LEU A 114 8.36 2.95 7.35
CA LEU A 114 7.09 2.53 7.96
C LEU A 114 7.39 1.56 9.11
N VAL A 115 6.92 1.91 10.31
CA VAL A 115 7.03 1.10 11.52
C VAL A 115 5.69 0.48 11.89
N GLU A 116 5.70 -0.39 12.90
CA GLU A 116 4.58 -1.25 13.29
C GLU A 116 3.24 -0.49 13.32
N PRO A 117 2.19 -1.02 12.65
CA PRO A 117 0.91 -0.34 12.56
C PRO A 117 0.01 -0.63 13.76
N MET A 118 -0.92 0.29 14.02
CA MET A 118 -2.11 0.06 14.83
C MET A 118 -3.30 -0.29 13.94
N TYR A 119 -4.19 -1.15 14.41
CA TYR A 119 -5.43 -1.49 13.71
C TYR A 119 -6.60 -0.74 14.33
N LEU A 120 -7.29 0.05 13.52
CA LEU A 120 -8.38 0.91 13.94
C LEU A 120 -9.66 0.60 13.14
N ALA A 121 -10.81 0.65 13.82
CA ALA A 121 -12.11 0.59 13.18
C ALA A 121 -12.79 1.96 13.29
N ARG A 122 -13.07 2.60 12.15
CA ARG A 122 -13.84 3.84 12.11
C ARG A 122 -15.28 3.56 12.53
N SER A 123 -15.79 4.43 13.40
CA SER A 123 -17.20 4.50 13.75
C SER A 123 -17.71 5.87 13.33
N ASP A 124 -18.96 5.96 12.90
CA ASP A 124 -19.54 7.16 12.25
C ASP A 124 -19.48 8.44 13.11
N ASP A 125 -19.23 8.32 14.42
CA ASP A 125 -19.24 9.43 15.39
C ASP A 125 -17.98 9.49 16.30
N ALA A 126 -16.91 8.75 16.00
CA ALA A 126 -15.70 8.72 16.83
C ALA A 126 -14.47 9.19 16.07
N GLU A 127 -13.72 10.11 16.66
CA GLU A 127 -12.36 10.42 16.22
C GLU A 127 -11.49 9.16 16.34
N LEU A 128 -10.61 8.95 15.36
CA LEU A 128 -9.63 7.88 15.45
C LEU A 128 -8.60 8.21 16.53
N PRO A 129 -8.18 7.23 17.34
CA PRO A 129 -7.09 7.44 18.27
C PRO A 129 -5.80 7.79 17.50
N GLU A 130 -4.99 8.63 18.11
CA GLU A 130 -3.64 8.93 17.61
C GLU A 130 -2.74 7.68 17.71
N TYR A 131 -1.70 7.65 16.89
CA TYR A 131 -0.69 6.61 16.94
C TYR A 131 0.10 6.70 18.26
N ASP A 132 0.15 5.62 19.05
CA ASP A 132 0.72 5.63 20.42
C ASP A 132 1.75 4.52 20.71
N LEU A 133 2.16 3.76 19.69
CA LEU A 133 3.12 2.66 19.87
C LEU A 133 4.57 3.16 20.10
N ARG A 134 4.91 4.34 19.55
CA ARG A 134 6.19 5.04 19.72
C ARG A 134 6.09 6.47 19.18
N ASP A 135 7.09 7.29 19.50
CA ASP A 135 7.25 8.61 18.89
C ASP A 135 7.65 8.46 17.41
N VAL A 136 6.90 9.11 16.52
CA VAL A 136 7.10 9.07 15.07
C VAL A 136 6.95 10.47 14.47
N ASP A 137 7.54 10.70 13.31
CA ASP A 137 7.47 12.00 12.63
C ASP A 137 6.07 12.26 12.08
N GLU A 138 5.48 11.23 11.47
CA GLU A 138 4.17 11.27 10.81
C GLU A 138 3.47 9.90 10.90
N THR A 139 2.22 9.84 10.45
CA THR A 139 1.45 8.59 10.36
C THR A 139 0.93 8.36 8.94
N VAL A 140 0.87 7.10 8.52
CA VAL A 140 0.37 6.68 7.20
C VAL A 140 -0.83 5.76 7.38
N GLY A 141 -2.00 6.22 6.95
CA GLY A 141 -3.24 5.43 6.97
C GLY A 141 -3.36 4.51 5.75
N VAL A 142 -3.68 3.23 6.00
CA VAL A 142 -3.93 2.21 4.98
C VAL A 142 -5.28 1.57 5.25
N ARG A 143 -6.27 1.82 4.40
CA ARG A 143 -7.58 1.16 4.46
C ARG A 143 -7.42 -0.32 4.11
N VAL A 144 -8.05 -1.18 4.89
CA VAL A 144 -7.94 -2.63 4.75
C VAL A 144 -9.30 -3.31 4.69
N THR A 145 -9.32 -4.54 4.20
CA THR A 145 -10.51 -5.39 4.32
C THR A 145 -10.75 -5.80 5.78
N ARG A 146 -11.97 -6.24 6.10
CA ARG A 146 -12.26 -6.83 7.42
C ARG A 146 -11.34 -8.02 7.72
N GLU A 147 -11.10 -8.87 6.73
CA GLU A 147 -10.26 -10.07 6.89
C GLU A 147 -8.82 -9.69 7.25
N GLU A 148 -8.27 -8.65 6.65
CA GLU A 148 -6.94 -8.11 7.00
C GLU A 148 -6.93 -7.46 8.40
N PHE A 149 -8.04 -6.86 8.83
CA PHE A 149 -8.17 -6.25 10.16
C PHE A 149 -8.28 -7.28 11.30
N GLU A 150 -8.85 -8.45 11.02
CA GLU A 150 -9.09 -9.51 12.01
C GLU A 150 -7.95 -10.55 12.09
N ASN A 151 -6.88 -10.42 11.30
CA ASN A 151 -5.75 -11.37 11.25
C ASN A 151 -4.71 -11.15 12.36
#